data_AF-A0AAW2MRX1-F1
#
_entry.id   AF-A0AAW2MRX1-F1
#
_cell.length_a   1.000
_cell.length_b   1.000
_cell.length_c   1.000
_cell.angle_alpha   90.00
_cell.angle_beta   90.00
_cell.angle_gamma   90.00
#
_symmetry.space_group_name_H-M   'P 1'
#
loop_
_entity.id
_entity.type
_entity.pdbx_description
1 polymer ?
#
loop_
_entity_poly.entity_id
_entity_poly.type
_entity_poly.pdbx_seq_one_letter_code
_entity_poly.pdbx_strand_id
1 'polypeptide(L)'
;MFGIDVESKGKSGGLMLLWNKSVVVHIRSYSTDYIDAKVHRKGEVDMWRFTGFYGNPDVSKRKKSWMQLVRLSQDRNLSWLCLGDFNEVLARIEKSGTPRSNWQIQNFRDALQQINLTDLGYTGYKYTWWNRRDSPYIVGARLDRATITDGTPSFQWIKFFTCR
;
A
#
# COMPACT_ATOMS: atom_id res chain seq x y z
N MET A 1 -22.24 6.59 -3.52
CA MET A 1 -20.80 6.28 -3.48
C MET A 1 -20.09 7.48 -4.06
N PHE A 2 -18.93 7.84 -3.51
CA PHE A 2 -18.10 8.94 -3.98
C PHE A 2 -16.75 8.37 -4.40
N GLY A 3 -16.01 9.09 -5.23
CA GLY A 3 -14.69 8.64 -5.65
C GLY A 3 -13.89 9.68 -6.41
N ILE A 4 -12.61 9.39 -6.54
CA ILE A 4 -11.73 10.01 -7.52
C ILE A 4 -10.92 8.93 -8.23
N ASP A 5 -10.51 9.21 -9.44
CA ASP A 5 -9.58 8.40 -10.20
C ASP A 5 -8.37 9.22 -10.66
N VAL A 6 -7.28 8.50 -10.88
CA VAL A 6 -6.09 8.97 -11.58
C VAL A 6 -6.00 8.15 -12.84
N GLU A 7 -5.97 8.81 -13.99
CA GLU A 7 -5.99 8.15 -15.29
C GLU A 7 -4.80 7.20 -15.49
N SER A 8 -5.07 6.07 -16.15
CA SER A 8 -4.04 5.16 -16.63
C SER A 8 -3.30 5.74 -17.84
N LYS A 9 -2.03 5.37 -18.01
CA LYS A 9 -1.28 5.64 -19.25
C LYS A 9 -1.46 4.48 -20.21
N GLY A 10 -2.38 4.63 -21.16
CA GLY A 10 -2.76 3.54 -22.06
C GLY A 10 -3.40 2.39 -21.28
N LYS A 11 -2.80 1.20 -21.32
CA LYS A 11 -3.30 0.00 -20.60
C LYS A 11 -2.63 -0.22 -19.23
N SER A 12 -1.84 0.74 -18.74
CA SER A 12 -1.01 0.56 -17.53
C SER A 12 -1.25 1.63 -16.48
N GLY A 13 -1.23 1.20 -15.22
CA GLY A 13 -1.45 2.07 -14.08
C GLY A 13 -2.92 2.45 -13.94
N GLY A 14 -3.15 3.63 -13.37
CA GLY A 14 -4.46 4.09 -12.96
C GLY A 14 -4.74 3.72 -11.51
N LEU A 15 -5.36 4.65 -10.79
CA LEU A 15 -5.75 4.49 -9.40
C LEU A 15 -7.17 4.97 -9.22
N MET A 16 -7.90 4.32 -8.32
CA MET A 16 -9.23 4.78 -7.94
C MET A 16 -9.38 4.68 -6.44
N LEU A 17 -9.85 5.76 -5.82
CA LEU A 17 -10.25 5.79 -4.42
C LEU A 17 -11.76 5.94 -4.37
N LEU A 18 -12.45 4.96 -3.80
CA LEU A 18 -13.89 4.95 -3.61
C LEU A 18 -14.23 4.99 -2.13
N TRP A 19 -15.27 5.74 -1.76
CA TRP A 19 -15.78 5.77 -0.39
C TRP A 19 -17.30 5.91 -0.35
N ASN A 20 -17.88 5.49 0.77
CA ASN A 20 -19.32 5.57 1.00
C ASN A 20 -19.71 6.95 1.57
N LYS A 21 -21.02 7.17 1.77
CA LYS A 21 -21.53 8.45 2.27
C LYS A 21 -21.26 8.71 3.75
N SER A 22 -20.83 7.73 4.54
CA SER A 22 -20.57 7.91 5.98
C SER A 22 -19.17 8.42 6.29
N VAL A 23 -18.28 8.44 5.28
CA VAL A 23 -16.91 8.95 5.39
C VAL A 23 -16.78 10.27 4.65
N VAL A 24 -16.02 11.20 5.22
CA VAL A 24 -15.58 12.43 4.57
C VAL A 24 -14.12 12.27 4.19
N VAL A 25 -13.80 12.57 2.93
CA VAL A 25 -12.47 12.43 2.37
C VAL A 25 -12.04 13.77 1.78
N HIS A 26 -10.92 14.29 2.25
CA HIS A 26 -10.28 15.50 1.74
C HIS A 26 -9.01 15.11 0.98
N ILE A 27 -9.09 15.15 -0.35
CA ILE A 27 -7.95 14.84 -1.21
C ILE A 27 -6.86 15.88 -0.99
N ARG A 28 -5.64 15.41 -0.75
CA ARG A 28 -4.47 16.27 -0.54
C ARG A 28 -3.64 16.40 -1.80
N SER A 29 -3.29 15.26 -2.37
CA SER A 29 -2.46 15.15 -3.57
C SER A 29 -2.60 13.75 -4.15
N TYR A 30 -2.25 13.61 -5.42
CA TYR A 30 -2.22 12.32 -6.10
C TYR A 30 -1.17 12.32 -7.20
N SER A 31 -0.79 11.13 -7.64
CA SER A 31 0.08 10.89 -8.78
C SER A 31 -0.29 9.54 -9.40
N THR A 32 0.45 9.11 -10.42
CA THR A 32 0.30 7.76 -10.97
C THR A 32 0.58 6.64 -9.97
N ASP A 33 1.30 6.95 -8.88
CA ASP A 33 1.78 5.97 -7.90
C ASP A 33 0.98 6.05 -6.59
N TYR A 34 0.17 7.10 -6.37
CA TYR A 34 -0.61 7.21 -5.14
C TYR A 34 -1.81 8.15 -5.22
N ILE A 35 -2.75 7.97 -4.29
CA ILE A 35 -3.77 8.95 -3.90
C ILE A 35 -3.62 9.18 -2.39
N ASP A 36 -3.43 10.43 -1.97
CA ASP A 36 -3.26 10.82 -0.56
C ASP A 36 -4.42 11.71 -0.10
N ALA A 37 -5.00 11.40 1.05
CA ALA A 37 -6.17 12.07 1.58
C ALA A 37 -6.19 12.14 3.12
N LYS A 38 -6.87 13.15 3.66
CA LYS A 38 -7.31 13.14 5.06
C LYS A 38 -8.72 12.56 5.12
N VAL A 39 -8.99 11.76 6.15
CA VAL A 39 -10.22 11.00 6.27
C VAL A 39 -10.76 11.13 7.70
N HIS A 40 -12.07 11.30 7.82
CA HIS A 40 -12.79 11.19 9.09
C HIS A 40 -14.21 10.69 8.84
N ARG A 41 -14.89 10.20 9.89
CA ARG A 41 -16.30 9.84 9.78
C ARG A 41 -17.17 11.08 9.95
N LYS A 42 -18.34 11.10 9.31
CA LYS A 42 -19.31 12.18 9.49
C LYS A 42 -19.74 12.26 10.96
N GLY A 43 -19.66 13.45 11.54
CA GLY A 43 -19.99 13.69 12.95
C GLY A 43 -18.85 13.42 13.92
N GLU A 44 -17.71 12.89 13.47
CA GLU A 44 -16.49 12.72 14.27
C GLU A 44 -15.48 13.83 13.93
N VAL A 45 -14.74 14.27 14.96
CA VAL A 45 -13.68 15.27 14.85
C VAL A 45 -12.32 14.62 14.54
N ASP A 46 -12.15 13.37 14.97
CA ASP A 46 -10.89 12.64 14.82
C ASP A 46 -10.62 12.33 13.34
N MET A 47 -9.51 12.91 12.87
CA MET A 47 -9.04 12.79 11.50
C MET A 47 -7.78 11.95 11.45
N TRP A 48 -7.66 11.15 10.41
CA TRP A 48 -6.48 10.35 10.11
C TRP A 48 -6.13 10.49 8.63
N ARG A 49 -4.98 9.96 8.23
CA ARG A 49 -4.47 10.07 6.87
C ARG A 49 -4.52 8.72 6.16
N PHE A 50 -5.01 8.71 4.94
CA PHE A 50 -5.02 7.55 4.05
C PHE A 50 -4.14 7.83 2.82
N THR A 51 -3.31 6.86 2.46
CA THR A 51 -2.69 6.81 1.14
C THR A 51 -3.01 5.48 0.47
N GLY A 52 -3.66 5.53 -0.69
CA GLY A 52 -3.71 4.40 -1.62
C GLY A 52 -2.45 4.41 -2.46
N PHE A 53 -1.63 3.36 -2.41
CA PHE A 53 -0.32 3.31 -3.06
C PHE A 53 -0.25 2.21 -4.13
N TYR A 54 0.39 2.54 -5.25
CA TYR A 54 0.74 1.61 -6.32
C TYR A 54 2.22 1.79 -6.68
N GLY A 55 3.05 0.92 -6.15
CA GLY A 55 4.47 0.88 -6.42
C GLY A 55 4.76 0.43 -7.85
N ASN A 56 5.78 1.00 -8.48
CA ASN A 56 6.09 0.67 -9.87
C ASN A 56 6.38 -0.83 -10.06
N PRO A 57 5.77 -1.50 -11.05
CA PRO A 57 6.06 -2.92 -11.30
C PRO A 57 7.51 -3.14 -11.76
N ASP A 58 8.10 -2.17 -12.45
CA ASP A 58 9.51 -2.18 -12.90
C ASP A 58 10.46 -1.97 -11.71
N VAL A 59 11.30 -2.97 -11.46
CA VAL A 59 12.28 -2.99 -10.36
C VAL A 59 13.16 -1.75 -10.36
N SER A 60 13.59 -1.29 -11.53
CA SER A 60 14.48 -0.12 -11.65
C SER A 60 13.81 1.19 -11.20
N LYS A 61 12.48 1.23 -11.19
CA LYS A 61 11.67 2.42 -10.88
C LYS A 61 11.02 2.37 -9.50
N ARG A 62 10.97 1.22 -8.82
CA ARG A 62 10.36 1.07 -7.49
C ARG A 62 10.87 2.07 -6.46
N LYS A 63 12.19 2.29 -6.43
CA LYS A 63 12.80 3.28 -5.53
C LYS A 63 12.22 4.68 -5.72
N LYS A 64 11.87 5.05 -6.96
CA LYS A 64 11.22 6.34 -7.26
C LYS A 64 9.82 6.42 -6.68
N SER A 65 9.04 5.35 -6.74
CA SER A 65 7.71 5.30 -6.10
C SER A 65 7.83 5.36 -4.58
N TRP A 66 8.79 4.66 -3.97
CA TRP A 66 9.02 4.72 -2.52
C TRP A 66 9.48 6.11 -2.06
N MET A 67 10.28 6.83 -2.86
CA MET A 67 10.62 8.24 -2.57
C MET A 67 9.38 9.16 -2.53
N GLN A 68 8.28 8.82 -3.20
CA GLN A 68 7.03 9.56 -3.02
C GLN A 68 6.48 9.40 -1.60
N LEU A 69 6.54 8.19 -1.04
CA LEU A 69 6.15 7.95 0.35
C LEU A 69 7.03 8.74 1.34
N VAL A 70 8.34 8.82 1.10
CA VAL A 70 9.27 9.66 1.91
C VAL A 70 8.92 11.14 1.86
N ARG A 71 8.43 11.64 0.72
CA ARG A 71 7.96 13.03 0.60
C ARG A 71 6.64 13.22 1.33
N LEU A 72 5.72 12.26 1.21
CA LEU A 72 4.44 12.29 1.92
C LEU A 72 4.64 12.24 3.44
N SER A 73 5.62 11.46 3.93
CA SER A 73 5.89 11.29 5.36
C SER A 73 6.44 12.53 6.08
N GLN A 74 6.74 13.61 5.34
CA GLN A 74 7.16 14.88 5.95
C GLN A 74 6.02 15.53 6.75
N ASP A 75 4.76 15.23 6.40
CA ASP A 75 3.62 15.59 7.23
C ASP A 75 3.32 14.48 8.25
N ARG A 76 3.64 14.76 9.52
CA ARG A 76 3.53 13.84 10.65
C ARG A 76 2.39 14.20 11.61
N ASN A 77 1.49 15.08 11.22
CA ASN A 77 0.46 15.62 12.13
C ASN A 77 -0.68 14.65 12.41
N LEU A 78 -0.82 13.58 11.63
CA LEU A 78 -1.93 12.62 11.72
C LEU A 78 -1.41 11.19 11.65
N SER A 79 -2.07 10.28 12.36
CA SER A 79 -1.92 8.84 12.14
C SER A 79 -2.14 8.49 10.68
N TRP A 80 -1.20 7.74 10.10
CA TRP A 80 -1.17 7.50 8.68
C TRP A 80 -1.28 6.01 8.37
N LEU A 81 -2.28 5.65 7.55
CA LEU A 81 -2.43 4.36 6.91
C LEU A 81 -2.05 4.49 5.43
N CYS A 82 -1.07 3.69 5.00
CA CYS A 82 -0.74 3.50 3.61
C CYS A 82 -1.08 2.07 3.17
N LEU A 83 -1.93 1.94 2.16
CA LEU A 83 -2.48 0.67 1.69
C LEU A 83 -2.36 0.53 0.18
N GLY A 84 -2.00 -0.66 -0.30
CA GLY A 84 -2.04 -1.00 -1.71
C GLY A 84 -0.93 -1.96 -2.13
N ASP A 85 -0.64 -1.99 -3.42
CA ASP A 85 0.36 -2.87 -4.05
C ASP A 85 1.74 -2.20 -4.01
N PHE A 86 2.65 -2.70 -3.17
CA PHE A 86 4.01 -2.19 -3.08
C PHE A 86 4.93 -2.80 -4.14
N ASN A 87 4.45 -3.80 -4.87
CA ASN A 87 5.17 -4.60 -5.85
C ASN A 87 6.41 -5.32 -5.29
N GLU A 88 6.59 -5.39 -3.97
CA GLU A 88 7.78 -5.96 -3.33
C GLU A 88 7.47 -6.76 -2.05
N VAL A 89 8.36 -7.70 -1.72
CA VAL A 89 8.22 -8.60 -0.56
C VAL A 89 9.13 -8.16 0.59
N LEU A 90 8.65 -8.30 1.83
CA LEU A 90 9.41 -8.04 3.06
C LEU A 90 10.19 -9.25 3.55
N ALA A 91 9.86 -10.46 3.08
CA ALA A 91 10.61 -11.66 3.44
C ALA A 91 10.64 -12.67 2.29
N ARG A 92 11.66 -13.54 2.27
CA ARG A 92 11.78 -14.59 1.25
C ARG A 92 10.55 -15.52 1.22
N ILE A 93 9.97 -15.81 2.38
CA ILE A 93 8.81 -16.69 2.53
C ILE A 93 7.53 -16.15 1.86
N GLU A 94 7.48 -14.84 1.63
CA GLU A 94 6.37 -14.14 0.97
C GLU A 94 6.41 -14.26 -0.55
N LYS A 95 7.33 -15.06 -1.12
CA LYS A 95 7.37 -15.41 -2.53
C LYS A 95 7.59 -16.91 -2.69
N SER A 96 6.88 -17.55 -3.62
CA SER A 96 7.19 -18.93 -4.07
C SER A 96 8.01 -18.93 -5.37
N GLY A 97 8.57 -20.08 -5.72
CA GLY A 97 9.47 -20.21 -6.87
C GLY A 97 10.80 -19.49 -6.65
N THR A 98 11.29 -18.76 -7.65
CA THR A 98 12.57 -18.04 -7.57
C THR A 98 12.54 -16.98 -6.46
N PRO A 99 13.42 -17.05 -5.46
CA PRO A 99 13.45 -16.09 -4.36
C PRO A 99 13.73 -14.67 -4.86
N ARG A 100 13.15 -13.68 -4.17
CA ARG A 100 13.57 -12.28 -4.32
C ARG A 100 14.98 -12.11 -3.74
N SER A 101 15.82 -11.31 -4.38
CA SER A 101 17.18 -11.05 -3.87
C SER A 101 17.14 -10.36 -2.50
N ASN A 102 18.13 -10.65 -1.64
CA ASN A 102 18.21 -10.03 -0.31
C ASN A 102 18.32 -8.51 -0.39
N TRP A 103 19.05 -8.00 -1.38
CA TRP A 103 19.23 -6.57 -1.57
C TRP A 103 17.91 -5.85 -1.90
N GLN A 104 17.05 -6.45 -2.74
CA GLN A 104 15.72 -5.88 -3.03
C GLN A 104 14.82 -5.88 -1.78
N ILE A 105 14.81 -6.99 -1.03
CA ILE A 105 14.05 -7.10 0.22
C ILE A 105 14.53 -6.04 1.22
N GLN A 106 15.85 -5.91 1.38
CA GLN A 106 16.44 -4.96 2.33
C GLN A 106 16.12 -3.52 1.95
N ASN A 107 16.27 -3.14 0.67
CA ASN A 107 15.89 -1.79 0.23
C ASN A 107 14.44 -1.45 0.51
N PHE A 108 13.53 -2.42 0.40
CA PHE A 108 12.13 -2.18 0.71
C PHE A 108 11.89 -2.03 2.22
N ARG A 109 12.54 -2.86 3.04
CA ARG A 109 12.53 -2.70 4.51
C ARG A 109 13.06 -1.34 4.93
N ASP A 110 14.21 -0.94 4.38
CA ASP A 110 14.83 0.36 4.67
C ASP A 110 13.91 1.52 4.27
N ALA A 111 13.23 1.40 3.13
CA ALA A 111 12.29 2.43 2.68
C ALA A 111 11.09 2.59 3.65
N LEU A 112 10.54 1.49 4.17
CA LEU A 112 9.46 1.55 5.17
C LEU A 112 9.97 2.05 6.53
N GLN A 113 11.14 1.59 6.96
CA GLN A 113 11.77 2.00 8.20
C GLN A 113 12.11 3.49 8.20
N GLN A 114 12.59 4.04 7.08
CA GLN A 114 12.90 5.46 6.94
C GLN A 114 11.70 6.38 7.24
N ILE A 115 10.49 5.88 7.01
CA ILE A 115 9.23 6.63 7.18
C ILE A 115 8.38 6.10 8.34
N ASN A 116 8.94 5.22 9.18
CA ASN A 116 8.29 4.57 10.32
C ASN A 116 6.94 3.92 9.95
N LEU A 117 6.88 3.28 8.78
CA LEU A 117 5.69 2.50 8.39
C LEU A 117 5.89 1.02 8.73
N THR A 118 5.00 0.50 9.58
CA THR A 118 4.99 -0.89 10.01
C THR A 118 3.88 -1.66 9.30
N ASP A 119 4.19 -2.83 8.74
CA ASP A 119 3.20 -3.74 8.14
C ASP A 119 2.23 -4.24 9.22
N LEU A 120 0.93 -3.97 9.03
CA LEU A 120 -0.15 -4.41 9.92
C LEU A 120 -0.37 -5.92 9.86
N GLY A 121 0.13 -6.59 8.82
CA GLY A 121 -0.22 -7.97 8.53
C GLY A 121 -1.54 -8.09 7.78
N TYR A 122 -2.10 -9.30 7.77
CA TYR A 122 -3.31 -9.65 7.02
C TYR A 122 -3.92 -10.92 7.59
N THR A 123 -5.17 -11.18 7.24
CA THR A 123 -5.83 -12.48 7.44
C THR A 123 -6.21 -13.09 6.09
N GLY A 124 -6.25 -14.42 6.00
CA GLY A 124 -6.61 -15.14 4.76
C GLY A 124 -5.42 -15.71 3.99
N TYR A 125 -5.46 -15.66 2.66
CA TYR A 125 -4.48 -16.32 1.80
C TYR A 125 -3.08 -15.70 1.88
N LYS A 126 -2.06 -16.57 1.84
CA LYS A 126 -0.65 -16.19 1.99
C LYS A 126 -0.13 -15.20 0.93
N TYR A 127 -0.65 -15.29 -0.30
CA TYR A 127 -0.18 -14.51 -1.45
C TYR A 127 -1.33 -13.67 -2.00
N THR A 128 -1.02 -12.42 -2.33
CA THR A 128 -1.98 -11.46 -2.89
C THR A 128 -1.89 -11.39 -4.42
N TRP A 129 -0.83 -11.96 -5.00
CA TRP A 129 -0.59 -12.02 -6.43
C TRP A 129 -0.14 -13.41 -6.88
N TRP A 130 -0.58 -13.82 -8.06
CA TRP A 130 -0.19 -15.05 -8.74
C TRP A 130 0.15 -14.79 -10.20
N ASN A 131 1.15 -15.50 -10.73
CA ASN A 131 1.55 -15.39 -12.14
C ASN A 131 0.59 -16.06 -13.15
N ARG A 132 -0.49 -16.69 -12.66
CA ARG A 132 -1.52 -17.38 -13.46
C ARG A 132 -0.97 -18.47 -14.40
N ARG A 133 0.07 -19.18 -13.96
CA ARG A 133 0.58 -20.37 -14.67
C ARG A 133 0.22 -21.64 -13.91
N ASP A 134 0.14 -22.73 -14.65
CA ASP A 134 -0.11 -24.06 -14.08
C ASP A 134 1.15 -24.64 -13.40
N SER A 135 0.92 -25.68 -12.60
CA SER A 135 2.00 -26.47 -12.01
C SER A 135 2.92 -27.04 -13.10
N PRO A 136 4.25 -27.06 -12.90
CA PRO A 136 5.01 -26.64 -11.71
C PRO A 136 5.45 -25.16 -11.74
N TYR A 137 4.97 -24.36 -12.69
CA TYR A 137 5.42 -22.99 -12.93
C TYR A 137 4.65 -21.92 -12.16
N ILE A 138 3.71 -22.32 -11.30
CA ILE A 138 2.93 -21.41 -10.48
C ILE A 138 3.82 -20.65 -9.48
N VAL A 139 3.69 -19.33 -9.47
CA VAL A 139 4.42 -18.44 -8.57
C VAL A 139 3.45 -17.49 -7.90
N GLY A 140 3.51 -17.44 -6.57
CA GLY A 140 2.77 -16.53 -5.72
C GLY A 140 3.69 -15.52 -5.04
N ALA A 141 3.18 -14.33 -4.77
CA ALA A 141 3.86 -13.32 -3.95
C ALA A 141 2.86 -12.50 -3.13
N ARG A 142 3.29 -12.03 -1.96
CA ARG A 142 2.55 -11.04 -1.16
C ARG A 142 3.08 -9.64 -1.49
N LEU A 143 2.35 -8.93 -2.34
CA LEU A 143 2.72 -7.61 -2.84
C LEU A 143 1.87 -6.49 -2.21
N ASP A 144 0.62 -6.82 -1.84
CA ASP A 144 -0.33 -5.89 -1.24
C ASP A 144 -0.17 -5.85 0.27
N ARG A 145 -0.17 -4.64 0.83
CA ARG A 145 0.01 -4.41 2.28
C ARG A 145 -0.83 -3.25 2.78
N ALA A 146 -1.12 -3.31 4.07
CA ALA A 146 -1.57 -2.19 4.87
C ALA A 146 -0.44 -1.86 5.87
N THR A 147 0.04 -0.62 5.86
CA THR A 147 1.14 -0.16 6.70
C THR A 147 0.73 1.08 7.47
N ILE A 148 1.18 1.22 8.72
CA ILE A 148 0.82 2.35 9.59
C ILE A 148 2.02 3.01 10.23
N THR A 149 1.89 4.29 10.59
CA THR A 149 2.83 4.94 11.50
C THR A 149 2.63 4.48 12.93
N ASP A 150 3.75 4.31 13.66
CA ASP A 150 3.78 3.98 15.08
C ASP A 150 2.91 4.94 15.91
N GLY A 151 2.21 4.41 16.92
CA GLY A 151 1.29 5.16 17.79
C GLY A 151 -0.18 5.15 17.34
N THR A 152 -0.50 4.59 16.17
CA THR A 152 -1.89 4.40 15.73
C THR A 152 -2.49 3.15 16.39
N PRO A 153 -3.67 3.19 17.03
CA PRO A 153 -4.30 2.00 17.61
C PRO A 153 -4.56 0.94 16.53
N SER A 154 -3.71 -0.08 16.49
CA SER A 154 -3.61 -1.09 15.42
C SER A 154 -4.83 -2.01 15.30
N PHE A 155 -5.57 -2.20 16.39
CA PHE A 155 -6.57 -3.27 16.51
C PHE A 155 -7.84 -3.08 15.68
N GLN A 156 -8.18 -1.87 15.26
CA GLN A 156 -9.38 -1.66 14.43
C GLN A 156 -9.11 -1.91 12.94
N TRP A 157 -7.86 -1.75 12.46
CA TRP A 157 -7.54 -1.68 11.03
C TRP A 157 -7.29 -3.04 10.38
N ILE A 158 -6.69 -3.99 11.11
CA ILE A 158 -6.33 -5.32 10.60
C ILE A 158 -7.56 -6.11 10.11
N LYS A 159 -8.73 -5.92 10.74
CA LYS A 159 -9.97 -6.59 10.33
C LYS A 159 -10.43 -6.21 8.93
N PHE A 160 -9.94 -5.09 8.38
CA PHE A 160 -10.32 -4.62 7.05
C PHE A 160 -9.38 -5.11 5.93
N PHE A 161 -8.21 -5.66 6.26
CA PHE A 161 -7.28 -6.19 5.27
C PHE A 161 -7.31 -7.72 5.25
N THR A 162 -8.33 -8.25 4.57
CA THR A 162 -8.47 -9.69 4.31
C THR A 162 -7.98 -10.01 2.89
N CYS A 163 -6.96 -10.85 2.77
CA CYS A 163 -6.58 -11.43 1.48
C CYS A 163 -7.55 -12.56 1.15
N ARG A 164 -8.44 -12.32 0.20
CA ARG A 164 -9.41 -13.32 -0.30
C ARG A 164 -8.87 -14.09 -1.50
#